data_AF-A0A956SMH3-F1
#
_entry.id   AF-A0A956SMH3-F1
#
_cell.length_a   1.000
_cell.length_b   1.000
_cell.length_c   1.000
_cell.angle_alpha   90.00
_cell.angle_beta   90.00
_cell.angle_gamma   90.00
#
_symmetry.space_group_name_H-M   'P 1'
#
loop_
_entity.id
_entity.type
_entity.pdbx_description
1 polymer ?
#
loop_
_entity_poly.entity_id
_entity_poly.type
_entity_poly.pdbx_seq_one_letter_code
_entity_poly.pdbx_strand_id
1 'polypeptide(L)' 'MHQLNKMTSLELQEFLTRQKDSTNFSFTMIHPDETKEEIMLKNNLKSDKFLKSHSESTFELNEASELI' A
#
# COMPACT_ATOMS: atom_id res chain seq x y z
N MET A 1 7.58 18.13 -9.97
CA MET A 1 7.67 16.96 -9.09
C MET A 1 6.69 15.93 -9.63
N HIS A 2 7.13 14.71 -9.96
CA HIS A 2 6.22 13.66 -10.40
C HIS A 2 5.37 13.25 -9.20
N GLN A 3 4.06 13.47 -9.27
CA GLN A 3 3.11 12.80 -8.37
C GLN A 3 3.25 11.30 -8.65
N LEU A 4 3.93 10.58 -7.77
CA LEU A 4 3.96 9.13 -7.81
C LEU A 4 2.53 8.64 -7.50
N ASN A 5 2.08 7.66 -8.29
CA ASN A 5 0.70 7.25 -8.41
C ASN A 5 0.06 6.94 -7.04
N LYS A 6 -0.80 7.84 -6.55
CA LYS A 6 -1.68 7.55 -5.42
C LYS A 6 -2.65 6.46 -5.82
N MET A 7 -2.79 5.44 -4.98
CA MET A 7 -3.72 4.34 -5.14
C MET A 7 -4.75 4.38 -4.02
N THR A 8 -5.99 4.06 -4.36
CA THR A 8 -7.02 3.70 -3.37
C THR A 8 -6.71 2.35 -2.73
N SER A 9 -7.36 2.03 -1.61
CA SER A 9 -7.28 0.69 -0.99
C SER A 9 -7.58 -0.45 -1.98
N LEU A 10 -8.52 -0.25 -2.91
CA LEU A 10 -8.88 -1.26 -3.92
C LEU A 10 -7.78 -1.43 -4.97
N GLU A 11 -7.28 -0.33 -5.55
CA GLU A 11 -6.20 -0.37 -6.53
C GLU A 11 -4.91 -0.95 -5.93
N LEU A 12 -4.62 -0.62 -4.68
CA LEU A 12 -3.48 -1.17 -3.97
C LEU A 12 -3.64 -2.67 -3.70
N GLN A 13 -4.85 -3.12 -3.36
CA GLN A 13 -5.13 -4.55 -3.21
C GLN A 13 -4.88 -5.30 -4.53
N GLU A 14 -5.41 -4.78 -5.65
CA GLU A 14 -5.16 -5.34 -6.97
C GLU A 14 -3.67 -5.33 -7.34
N PHE A 15 -2.96 -4.25 -7.03
CA PHE A 15 -1.52 -4.15 -7.22
C PHE A 15 -0.78 -5.28 -6.47
N LEU A 16 -1.04 -5.42 -5.16
CA LEU A 16 -0.38 -6.39 -4.30
C LEU A 16 -0.65 -7.84 -4.74
N THR A 17 -1.89 -8.17 -5.14
CA THR A 17 -2.22 -9.54 -5.59
C THR A 17 -1.45 -9.99 -6.83
N ARG A 18 -0.89 -9.06 -7.61
CA ARG A 18 -0.04 -9.35 -8.78
C ARG A 18 1.44 -9.49 -8.43
N GLN A 19 1.83 -9.18 -7.20
CA GLN A 19 3.21 -9.26 -6.72
C GLN A 19 3.50 -10.61 -6.08
N LYS A 20 4.78 -10.95 -5.98
CA LYS A 20 5.22 -12.11 -5.22
C LYS A 20 5.01 -11.88 -3.71
N ASP A 21 4.65 -12.93 -2.99
CA ASP A 21 4.48 -12.90 -1.53
C ASP A 21 5.80 -12.62 -0.76
N SER A 22 6.94 -12.76 -1.45
CA SER A 22 8.30 -12.46 -0.95
C SER A 22 8.69 -10.99 -1.03
N THR A 23 7.93 -10.16 -1.77
CA THR A 23 8.23 -8.73 -1.93
C THR A 23 7.45 -7.91 -0.90
N ASN A 24 8.16 -7.05 -0.16
CA ASN A 24 7.57 -6.07 0.72
C ASN A 24 7.58 -4.71 0.04
N PHE A 25 6.53 -3.93 0.26
CA PHE A 25 6.37 -2.59 -0.31
C PHE A 25 6.12 -1.61 0.82
N SER A 26 6.89 -0.52 0.85
CA SER A 26 6.70 0.61 1.75
C SER A 26 5.78 1.62 1.08
N PHE A 27 4.74 2.06 1.79
CA PHE A 27 3.80 3.06 1.33
C PHE A 27 3.65 4.17 2.35
N THR A 28 3.41 5.38 1.85
CA THR A 28 2.82 6.46 2.64
C THR A 28 1.30 6.35 2.54
N MET A 29 0.65 5.94 3.62
CA MET A 29 -0.80 6.04 3.77
C MET A 29 -1.18 7.47 4.11
N ILE A 30 -2.19 8.00 3.42
CA ILE A 30 -2.75 9.34 3.61
C ILE A 30 -4.21 9.15 4.00
N HIS A 31 -4.53 9.50 5.25
CA HIS A 31 -5.87 9.42 5.81
C HIS A 31 -6.78 10.56 5.29
N PRO A 32 -8.11 10.43 5.47
CA PRO A 32 -9.06 11.49 5.12
C PRO A 32 -8.83 12.82 5.86
N ASP A 33 -8.25 12.78 7.06
CA ASP A 33 -7.87 13.96 7.84
C ASP A 33 -6.48 14.53 7.45
N GLU A 34 -5.94 14.08 6.31
CA GLU A 34 -4.62 14.42 5.77
C GLU A 34 -3.42 13.98 6.62
N THR A 35 -3.65 13.22 7.70
CA THR A 35 -2.56 12.59 8.44
C THR A 35 -1.86 11.54 7.58
N LYS A 36 -0.55 11.40 7.78
CA LYS A 36 0.30 10.50 6.99
C LYS A 36 0.98 9.50 7.89
N GLU A 37 0.98 8.24 7.46
CA GLU A 37 1.63 7.14 8.16
C GLU A 37 2.42 6.29 7.16
N GLU A 38 3.63 5.89 7.54
CA GLU A 38 4.40 4.92 6.76
C GLU A 38 4.00 3.50 7.14
N ILE A 39 3.63 2.71 6.14
CA ILE A 39 3.19 1.34 6.32
C ILE A 39 3.92 0.39 5.38
N MET A 40 4.04 -0.86 5.78
CA MET A 40 4.62 -1.92 4.94
C MET A 40 3.55 -2.95 4.62
N LEU A 41 3.35 -3.18 3.32
CA LEU A 41 2.35 -4.12 2.81
C LEU A 41 3.00 -5.11 1.86
N LYS A 42 2.37 -6.28 1.73
CA LYS A 42 2.76 -7.32 0.79
C LYS A 42 1.55 -8.14 0.36
N ASN A 43 1.73 -9.04 -0.59
CA ASN A 43 0.68 -9.96 -0.98
C ASN A 43 0.41 -10.99 0.15
N ASN A 44 -0.48 -10.64 1.09
CA ASN A 44 -0.93 -11.54 2.15
C ASN A 44 -2.29 -11.12 2.75
N LEU A 45 -2.90 -12.05 3.51
CA LEU A 45 -4.19 -11.84 4.18
C LEU A 45 -4.16 -10.66 5.18
N LYS A 46 -3.00 -10.38 5.80
CA LYS A 46 -2.88 -9.29 6.77
C LYS A 46 -3.03 -7.93 6.09
N SER A 47 -2.34 -7.74 4.96
CA SER A 47 -2.41 -6.53 4.15
C SER A 47 -3.80 -6.36 3.54
N ASP A 48 -4.42 -7.43 3.07
CA ASP A 48 -5.82 -7.41 2.59
C ASP A 48 -6.80 -6.91 3.65
N LYS A 49 -6.72 -7.46 4.88
CA LYS A 49 -7.56 -7.01 6.00
C LYS A 49 -7.30 -5.55 6.37
N PHE A 50 -6.03 -5.13 6.34
CA PHE A 50 -5.64 -3.76 6.63
C PHE A 50 -6.22 -2.78 5.60
N LEU A 51 -6.16 -3.09 4.30
CA LEU A 51 -6.72 -2.22 3.26
C LEU A 51 -8.24 -2.10 3.36
N LYS A 52 -8.91 -3.19 3.74
CA LYS A 52 -10.37 -3.18 3.98
C LYS A 52 -10.75 -2.31 5.18
N SER A 53 -9.94 -2.25 6.24
CA SER A 53 -10.21 -1.38 7.39
C SER A 53 -9.83 0.09 7.16
N HIS A 54 -9.06 0.38 6.12
CA HIS A 54 -8.62 1.73 5.74
C HIS A 54 -9.13 2.09 4.34
N SER A 55 -10.38 1.73 4.02
CA SER A 55 -10.95 1.87 2.66
C SER A 55 -11.01 3.33 2.15
N GLU A 56 -11.01 4.29 3.07
CA GLU A 56 -11.07 5.73 2.77
C GLU A 56 -9.68 6.38 2.61
N SER A 57 -8.60 5.66 2.93
CA SER A 57 -7.23 6.15 2.79
C SER A 57 -6.73 6.02 1.35
N THR A 58 -5.75 6.86 1.01
CA THR A 58 -4.95 6.72 -0.22
C THR A 58 -3.51 6.35 0.10
N PHE A 59 -2.82 5.71 -0.83
CA PHE A 59 -1.49 5.15 -0.61
C PHE A 59 -0.55 5.58 -1.72
N GLU A 60 0.64 6.04 -1.34
CA GLU A 60 1.72 6.42 -2.26
C GLU A 60 2.88 5.45 -2.08
N LEU A 61 3.35 4.81 -3.16
CA LEU A 61 4.46 3.86 -3.09
C LEU A 61 5.78 4.59 -2.85
N ASN A 62 6.48 4.22 -1.77
CA ASN A 62 7.80 4.75 -1.44
C ASN A 62 8.91 3.86 -2.01
N GLU A 63 8.89 2.57 -1.66
CA GLU A 63 9.96 1.61 -1.99
C GLU A 63 9.40 0.18 -2.13
N ALA A 64 10.06 -0.65 -2.94
CA ALA A 64 9.87 -2.09 -2.97
C ALA A 64 11.17 -2.81 -2.56
N SER A 65 11.08 -3.72 -1.59
CA SER A 65 12.19 -4.52 -1.11
C SER A 65 11.86 -6.02 -1.27
N GLU A 66 12.61 -6.70 -2.14
CA GLU A 66 12.52 -8.16 -2.28
C GLU A 66 13.55 -8.79 -1.32
N LEU A 67 13.08 -9.63 -0.39
CA LEU A 67 13.99 -10.48 0.38
C LEU A 67 14.49 -11.58 -0.58
N ILE A 68 15.71 -11.41 -1.07
CA ILE A 68 16.44 -12.37 -1.92
C ILE A 68 16.84 -13.60 -1.10
#